data_AF-A0A4S2BEB3-F1
#
_entry.id   AF-A0A4S2BEB3-F1
#
_cell.length_a   1.000
_cell.length_b   1.000
_cell.length_c   1.000
_cell.angle_alpha   90.00
_cell.angle_beta   90.00
_cell.angle_gamma   90.00
#
_symmetry.space_group_name_H-M   'P 1'
#
loop_
_entity.id
_entity.type
_entity.pdbx_description
1 polymer ?
#
loop_
_entity_poly.entity_id
_entity_poly.type
_entity_poly.pdbx_seq_one_letter_code
_entity_poly.pdbx_strand_id
1 'polypeptide(L)'
;MIPKIIHYVWVGGNPKPKNIQRCMKTWRKHLKDYKIIEWNENNFDIHENKYVEEAYKAKKWAFVSDYIRAKAVYEYGGIYLDTDVLVLDNLEELLDNAAFVGFENKDNPFTAVFGAQKHHPLLKDMLDYYEDRDFEFNKNDQLAGVNTVSVSDILKNKYHAQPNNHEQILQTGIHIYPDGVLCNPSPNSKTIHVFTGTWMEGEKPLKRKIVTALKVRIKTKREAALYAKYIRS
;
A
#
# COMPACT_ATOMS: atom_id res chain seq x y z
N MET A 1 12.26 -16.61 -2.45
CA MET A 1 11.65 -15.77 -3.51
C MET A 1 10.22 -15.43 -3.11
N ILE A 2 9.76 -14.23 -3.40
CA ILE A 2 8.38 -13.80 -3.17
C ILE A 2 7.46 -14.50 -4.19
N PRO A 3 6.36 -15.14 -3.77
CA PRO A 3 5.45 -15.80 -4.69
C PRO A 3 4.67 -14.79 -5.54
N LYS A 4 4.29 -15.18 -6.77
CA LYS A 4 3.47 -14.37 -7.69
C LYS A 4 1.99 -14.31 -7.26
N ILE A 5 1.75 -13.72 -6.10
CA ILE A 5 0.42 -13.51 -5.51
C ILE A 5 0.24 -12.03 -5.24
N ILE A 6 -0.86 -11.45 -5.73
CA ILE A 6 -1.30 -10.10 -5.41
C ILE A 6 -2.42 -10.19 -4.38
N HIS A 7 -2.25 -9.50 -3.25
CA HIS A 7 -3.26 -9.34 -2.21
C HIS A 7 -3.81 -7.92 -2.25
N TYR A 8 -5.12 -7.79 -2.08
CA TYR A 8 -5.76 -6.51 -1.79
C TYR A 8 -6.98 -6.74 -0.88
N VAL A 9 -7.42 -5.68 -0.20
CA VAL A 9 -8.58 -5.74 0.70
C VAL A 9 -9.76 -4.98 0.10
N TRP A 10 -10.96 -5.56 0.20
CA TRP A 10 -12.21 -4.90 -0.15
C TRP A 10 -13.36 -5.37 0.76
N VAL A 11 -13.50 -4.70 1.90
CA VAL A 11 -14.54 -4.98 2.91
C VAL A 11 -15.69 -3.96 2.85
N GLY A 12 -16.81 -4.29 3.47
CA GLY A 12 -18.01 -3.45 3.61
C GLY A 12 -19.03 -3.61 2.49
N GLY A 13 -18.84 -4.57 1.58
CA GLY A 13 -19.82 -4.98 0.56
C GLY A 13 -20.15 -3.96 -0.55
N ASN A 14 -19.61 -2.75 -0.49
CA ASN A 14 -19.92 -1.70 -1.48
C ASN A 14 -19.33 -2.00 -2.87
N PRO A 15 -19.98 -1.52 -3.95
CA PRO A 15 -19.41 -1.65 -5.30
C PRO A 15 -18.11 -0.84 -5.43
N LYS A 16 -17.12 -1.41 -6.12
CA LYS A 16 -15.84 -0.74 -6.37
C LYS A 16 -16.03 0.50 -7.26
N PRO A 17 -15.59 1.70 -6.85
CA PRO A 17 -15.72 2.91 -7.66
C PRO A 17 -14.98 2.83 -9.01
N LYS A 18 -15.39 3.63 -9.99
CA LYS A 18 -14.79 3.66 -11.35
C LYS A 18 -13.26 3.88 -11.33
N ASN A 19 -12.76 4.73 -10.43
CA ASN A 19 -11.32 4.98 -10.31
C ASN A 19 -10.56 3.74 -9.81
N ILE A 20 -11.15 3.00 -8.87
CA ILE A 20 -10.58 1.73 -8.38
C ILE A 20 -10.59 0.67 -9.48
N GLN A 21 -11.71 0.52 -10.20
CA GLN A 21 -11.78 -0.39 -11.35
C GLN A 21 -10.73 -0.06 -12.42
N ARG A 22 -10.43 1.23 -12.61
CA ARG A 22 -9.38 1.68 -13.54
C ARG A 22 -7.99 1.27 -13.07
N CYS A 23 -7.71 1.38 -11.77
CA CYS A 23 -6.47 0.91 -11.16
C CYS A 23 -6.32 -0.61 -11.35
N MET A 24 -7.34 -1.40 -10.97
CA MET A 24 -7.33 -2.85 -11.11
C MET A 24 -7.21 -3.33 -12.57
N LYS A 25 -7.72 -2.56 -13.55
CA LYS A 25 -7.53 -2.86 -14.97
C LYS A 25 -6.04 -2.85 -15.36
N THR A 26 -5.24 -1.99 -14.74
CA THR A 26 -3.79 -1.95 -14.99
C THR A 26 -3.10 -3.19 -14.42
N TRP A 27 -3.56 -3.72 -13.28
CA TRP A 27 -3.01 -4.94 -12.70
C TRP A 27 -3.18 -6.11 -13.66
N ARG A 28 -4.40 -6.33 -14.16
CA ARG A 28 -4.69 -7.39 -15.14
C ARG A 28 -3.90 -7.27 -16.44
N LYS A 29 -3.49 -6.05 -16.81
CA LYS A 29 -2.68 -5.81 -18.01
C LYS A 29 -1.22 -6.24 -17.81
N HIS A 30 -0.66 -5.94 -16.64
CA HIS A 30 0.78 -6.07 -16.37
C HIS A 30 1.17 -7.29 -15.53
N LEU A 31 0.23 -7.89 -14.80
CA LEU A 31 0.44 -8.98 -13.83
C LEU A 31 -0.39 -10.23 -14.19
N LYS A 32 -0.36 -10.61 -15.47
CA LYS A 32 -1.25 -11.66 -16.03
C LYS A 32 -1.02 -13.05 -15.45
N ASP A 33 0.20 -13.32 -15.02
CA ASP A 33 0.67 -14.57 -14.44
C ASP A 33 0.59 -14.60 -12.91
N TYR A 34 0.11 -13.51 -12.28
CA TYR A 34 -0.05 -13.44 -10.83
C TYR A 34 -1.44 -13.93 -10.42
N LYS A 35 -1.50 -14.71 -9.34
CA LYS A 35 -2.77 -14.99 -8.66
C LYS A 35 -3.22 -13.74 -7.92
N ILE A 36 -4.43 -13.26 -8.17
CA ILE A 36 -4.98 -12.11 -7.45
C ILE A 36 -6.00 -12.61 -6.42
N ILE A 37 -5.81 -12.24 -5.14
CA ILE A 37 -6.69 -12.58 -4.02
C ILE A 37 -7.31 -11.30 -3.47
N GLU A 38 -8.65 -11.24 -3.50
CA GLU A 38 -9.43 -10.25 -2.77
C GLU A 38 -9.69 -10.77 -1.36
N TRP A 39 -9.28 -10.01 -0.34
CA TRP A 39 -9.65 -10.27 1.04
C TRP A 39 -10.89 -9.46 1.42
N ASN A 40 -11.90 -10.16 1.91
CA ASN A 40 -13.18 -9.61 2.34
C ASN A 40 -13.79 -10.50 3.44
N GLU A 41 -15.01 -10.17 3.88
CA GLU A 41 -15.68 -10.84 4.99
C GLU A 41 -15.99 -12.33 4.75
N ASN A 42 -15.90 -12.81 3.51
CA ASN A 42 -16.17 -14.21 3.19
C ASN A 42 -14.92 -15.10 3.33
N ASN A 43 -13.72 -14.51 3.42
CA ASN A 43 -12.47 -15.26 3.49
C ASN A 43 -11.47 -14.74 4.53
N PHE A 44 -11.85 -13.72 5.31
CA PHE A 44 -11.08 -13.24 6.45
C PHE A 44 -11.99 -13.18 7.68
N ASP A 45 -11.53 -13.71 8.80
CA ASP A 45 -12.26 -13.64 10.08
C ASP A 45 -12.05 -12.28 10.74
N ILE A 46 -13.08 -11.43 10.69
CA ILE A 46 -13.07 -10.09 11.29
C ILE A 46 -12.92 -10.14 12.82
N HIS A 47 -13.19 -11.28 13.45
CA HIS A 47 -13.07 -11.46 14.91
C HIS A 47 -11.70 -11.98 15.35
N GLU A 48 -10.77 -12.29 14.43
CA GLU A 48 -9.43 -12.80 14.78
C GLU A 48 -8.61 -11.78 15.59
N ASN A 49 -8.88 -10.49 15.43
CA ASN A 49 -8.15 -9.42 16.09
C ASN A 49 -9.08 -8.28 16.55
N LYS A 50 -8.89 -7.82 17.80
CA LYS A 50 -9.71 -6.79 18.44
C LYS A 50 -9.73 -5.48 17.65
N TYR A 51 -8.57 -4.98 17.25
CA TYR A 51 -8.44 -3.75 16.47
C TYR A 51 -9.22 -3.83 15.15
N VAL A 52 -9.13 -4.97 14.46
CA VAL A 52 -9.87 -5.21 13.21
C VAL A 52 -11.37 -5.20 13.45
N GLU A 53 -11.84 -5.90 14.48
CA GLU A 53 -13.26 -6.00 14.80
C GLU A 53 -13.85 -4.61 15.13
N GLU A 54 -13.14 -3.81 15.93
CA GLU A 54 -13.56 -2.47 16.33
C GLU A 54 -13.56 -1.50 15.13
N ALA A 55 -12.52 -1.54 14.30
CA ALA A 55 -12.45 -0.75 13.06
C ALA A 55 -13.58 -1.14 12.10
N TYR A 56 -13.92 -2.43 12.00
CA TYR A 56 -14.99 -2.93 11.16
C TYR A 56 -16.36 -2.44 11.66
N LYS A 57 -16.63 -2.56 12.98
CA LYS A 57 -17.85 -2.03 13.61
C LYS A 57 -17.99 -0.52 13.39
N ALA A 58 -16.89 0.23 13.44
CA ALA A 58 -16.85 1.67 13.18
C ALA A 58 -16.95 2.04 11.68
N LYS A 59 -17.02 1.04 10.78
CA LYS A 59 -17.03 1.21 9.31
C LYS A 59 -15.78 1.90 8.75
N LYS A 60 -14.63 1.66 9.39
CA LYS A 60 -13.33 2.26 9.10
C LYS A 60 -12.49 1.30 8.26
N TRP A 61 -12.93 1.09 7.02
CA TRP A 61 -12.42 0.07 6.10
C TRP A 61 -10.91 0.16 5.80
N ALA A 62 -10.36 1.38 5.73
CA ALA A 62 -8.92 1.56 5.53
C ALA A 62 -8.11 0.96 6.71
N PHE A 63 -8.58 1.18 7.94
CA PHE A 63 -7.93 0.66 9.14
C PHE A 63 -8.11 -0.86 9.29
N VAL A 64 -9.26 -1.39 8.89
CA VAL A 64 -9.47 -2.86 8.77
C VAL A 64 -8.42 -3.48 7.84
N SER A 65 -8.14 -2.82 6.71
CA SER A 65 -7.16 -3.33 5.74
C SER A 65 -5.71 -3.30 6.23
N ASP A 66 -5.39 -2.54 7.28
CA ASP A 66 -4.01 -2.40 7.76
C ASP A 66 -3.48 -3.67 8.43
N TYR A 67 -4.33 -4.39 9.18
CA TYR A 67 -3.99 -5.71 9.71
C TYR A 67 -4.04 -6.78 8.63
N ILE A 68 -5.13 -6.83 7.84
CA ILE A 68 -5.36 -7.88 6.84
C ILE A 68 -4.23 -7.91 5.81
N ARG A 69 -3.72 -6.75 5.38
CA ARG A 69 -2.61 -6.70 4.42
C ARG A 69 -1.32 -7.32 4.96
N ALA A 70 -1.00 -7.08 6.23
CA ALA A 70 0.16 -7.66 6.87
C ALA A 70 0.00 -9.16 7.03
N LYS A 71 -1.18 -9.59 7.51
CA LYS A 71 -1.53 -11.01 7.72
C LYS A 71 -1.46 -11.81 6.43
N ALA A 72 -2.06 -11.29 5.36
CA ALA A 72 -2.05 -11.94 4.05
C ALA A 72 -0.63 -12.18 3.54
N VAL A 73 0.21 -11.14 3.55
CA VAL A 73 1.60 -11.27 3.07
C VAL A 73 2.42 -12.13 4.03
N TYR A 74 2.17 -12.07 5.34
CA TYR A 74 2.84 -12.93 6.32
C TYR A 74 2.56 -14.42 6.04
N GLU A 75 1.30 -14.82 5.87
CA GLU A 75 0.91 -16.22 5.75
C GLU A 75 1.16 -16.83 4.37
N TYR A 76 1.06 -16.02 3.33
CA TYR A 76 1.12 -16.49 1.94
C TYR A 76 2.38 -16.02 1.20
N GLY A 77 3.12 -15.07 1.75
CA GLY A 77 4.07 -14.26 0.97
C GLY A 77 3.34 -13.38 -0.04
N GLY A 78 4.05 -12.88 -1.03
CA GLY A 78 3.45 -12.18 -2.18
C GLY A 78 3.57 -10.68 -2.08
N ILE A 79 2.76 -9.97 -2.86
CA ILE A 79 2.76 -8.52 -2.98
C ILE A 79 1.38 -8.01 -2.58
N TYR A 80 1.33 -7.01 -1.72
CA TYR A 80 0.11 -6.28 -1.42
C TYR A 80 0.04 -5.00 -2.25
N LEU A 81 -1.16 -4.69 -2.75
CA LEU A 81 -1.49 -3.45 -3.45
C LEU A 81 -2.76 -2.82 -2.84
N ASP A 82 -2.69 -1.55 -2.44
CA ASP A 82 -3.92 -0.78 -2.22
C ASP A 82 -4.71 -0.65 -3.53
N THR A 83 -6.04 -0.63 -3.40
CA THR A 83 -6.95 -0.65 -4.56
C THR A 83 -6.84 0.57 -5.47
N ASP A 84 -6.24 1.67 -5.00
CA ASP A 84 -5.95 2.88 -5.78
C ASP A 84 -4.50 3.00 -6.25
N VAL A 85 -3.83 1.86 -6.46
CA VAL A 85 -2.52 1.77 -7.10
C VAL A 85 -2.66 1.48 -8.60
N LEU A 86 -2.02 2.29 -9.44
CA LEU A 86 -1.78 1.96 -10.85
C LEU A 86 -0.52 1.11 -10.97
N VAL A 87 -0.55 0.08 -11.81
CA VAL A 87 0.62 -0.74 -12.18
C VAL A 87 1.00 -0.40 -13.62
N LEU A 88 2.22 0.09 -13.82
CA LEU A 88 2.73 0.53 -15.11
C LEU A 88 3.70 -0.46 -15.75
N ASP A 89 4.16 -1.45 -14.99
CA ASP A 89 5.13 -2.45 -15.41
C ASP A 89 4.95 -3.77 -14.66
N ASN A 90 5.59 -4.85 -15.14
CA ASN A 90 5.68 -6.10 -14.38
C ASN A 90 6.52 -5.88 -13.10
N LEU A 91 6.15 -6.58 -12.03
CA LEU A 91 6.79 -6.54 -10.71
C LEU A 91 7.77 -7.70 -10.48
N GLU A 92 8.08 -8.48 -11.52
CA GLU A 92 8.91 -9.68 -11.42
C GLU A 92 10.32 -9.41 -10.85
N GLU A 93 10.94 -8.29 -11.23
CA GLU A 93 12.24 -7.85 -10.68
C GLU A 93 12.20 -7.61 -9.16
N LEU A 94 11.02 -7.45 -8.56
CA LEU A 94 10.89 -7.26 -7.12
C LEU A 94 10.86 -8.60 -6.35
N LEU A 95 10.67 -9.72 -7.05
CA LEU A 95 10.40 -11.03 -6.42
C LEU A 95 11.66 -11.69 -5.83
N ASP A 96 12.84 -11.27 -6.26
CA ASP A 96 14.12 -11.78 -5.78
C ASP A 96 14.49 -11.23 -4.39
N ASN A 97 13.79 -10.19 -3.92
CA ASN A 97 13.97 -9.66 -2.56
C ASN A 97 13.46 -10.65 -1.48
N ALA A 98 13.95 -10.49 -0.25
CA ALA A 98 13.35 -11.16 0.92
C ALA A 98 12.06 -10.45 1.34
N ALA A 99 12.11 -9.11 1.37
CA ALA A 99 10.97 -8.23 1.40
C ALA A 99 11.30 -6.94 0.62
N PHE A 100 10.29 -6.25 0.12
CA PHE A 100 10.43 -4.92 -0.44
C PHE A 100 9.32 -3.99 0.02
N VAL A 101 9.66 -2.72 0.14
CA VAL A 101 8.75 -1.60 0.39
C VAL A 101 9.21 -0.41 -0.46
N GLY A 102 8.47 0.69 -0.43
CA GLY A 102 8.90 1.93 -1.07
C GLY A 102 8.57 3.14 -0.22
N PHE A 103 9.28 4.23 -0.44
CA PHE A 103 8.94 5.51 0.18
C PHE A 103 7.59 6.03 -0.34
N GLU A 104 6.75 6.55 0.55
CA GLU A 104 5.62 7.39 0.14
C GLU A 104 6.07 8.83 -0.14
N ASN A 105 6.96 9.31 0.71
CA ASN A 105 7.62 10.62 0.67
C ASN A 105 8.96 10.51 1.40
N LYS A 106 9.77 11.59 1.43
CA LYS A 106 11.13 11.56 2.01
C LYS A 106 11.20 11.05 3.46
N ASP A 107 10.17 11.30 4.26
CA ASP A 107 10.18 11.03 5.70
C ASP A 107 9.58 9.65 6.05
N ASN A 108 8.91 9.00 5.08
CA ASN A 108 8.11 7.80 5.29
C ASN A 108 8.57 6.65 4.36
N PRO A 109 9.48 5.76 4.82
CA PRO A 109 9.98 4.59 4.08
C PRO A 109 8.98 3.44 3.88
N PHE A 110 7.68 3.72 3.86
CA PHE A 110 6.64 2.74 3.58
C PHE A 110 5.57 3.34 2.67
N THR A 111 4.88 2.51 1.88
CA THR A 111 3.85 2.97 0.93
C THR A 111 2.78 1.89 0.71
N ALA A 112 1.81 2.21 -0.14
CA ALA A 112 0.66 1.38 -0.53
C ALA A 112 1.01 0.08 -1.28
N VAL A 113 2.29 -0.16 -1.54
CA VAL A 113 2.82 -1.32 -2.27
C VAL A 113 4.03 -1.87 -1.53
N PHE A 114 3.94 -3.13 -1.14
CA PHE A 114 5.03 -3.88 -0.52
C PHE A 114 4.86 -5.36 -0.80
N GLY A 115 5.92 -6.13 -0.60
CA GLY A 115 5.84 -7.58 -0.73
C GLY A 115 6.91 -8.27 0.09
N ALA A 116 6.70 -9.53 0.41
CA ALA A 116 7.68 -10.32 1.12
C ALA A 116 7.52 -11.82 0.90
N GLN A 117 8.57 -12.54 1.27
CA GLN A 117 8.52 -13.98 1.45
C GLN A 117 7.59 -14.31 2.62
N LYS A 118 6.99 -15.50 2.56
CA LYS A 118 6.16 -16.02 3.63
C LYS A 118 6.94 -16.00 4.96
N HIS A 119 6.27 -15.56 6.02
CA HIS A 119 6.78 -15.42 7.39
C HIS A 119 7.97 -14.46 7.57
N HIS A 120 8.16 -13.50 6.67
CA HIS A 120 9.24 -12.53 6.82
C HIS A 120 9.09 -11.67 8.11
N PRO A 121 10.17 -11.42 8.87
CA PRO A 121 10.12 -10.73 10.17
C PRO A 121 9.41 -9.37 10.17
N LEU A 122 9.63 -8.55 9.14
CA LEU A 122 8.92 -7.26 8.99
C LEU A 122 7.40 -7.41 9.12
N LEU A 123 6.83 -8.46 8.53
CA LEU A 123 5.38 -8.67 8.51
C LEU A 123 4.89 -9.16 9.87
N LYS A 124 5.74 -9.89 10.62
CA LYS A 124 5.46 -10.22 12.01
C LYS A 124 5.43 -8.96 12.86
N ASP A 125 6.44 -8.08 12.74
CA ASP A 125 6.46 -6.80 13.46
C ASP A 125 5.25 -5.92 13.14
N MET A 126 4.77 -5.95 11.88
CA MET A 126 3.54 -5.26 11.48
C MET A 126 2.30 -5.83 12.15
N LEU A 127 2.22 -7.16 12.35
CA LEU A 127 1.11 -7.82 13.03
C LEU A 127 1.14 -7.55 14.54
N ASP A 128 2.33 -7.66 15.15
CA ASP A 128 2.55 -7.45 16.59
C ASP A 128 2.17 -6.03 17.01
N TYR A 129 2.27 -5.06 16.10
CA TYR A 129 1.81 -3.68 16.32
C TYR A 129 0.30 -3.58 16.67
N TYR A 130 -0.50 -4.56 16.24
CA TYR A 130 -1.96 -4.60 16.43
C TYR A 130 -2.43 -5.65 17.45
N GLU A 131 -1.54 -6.44 18.08
CA GLU A 131 -1.93 -7.59 18.92
C GLU A 131 -2.77 -7.17 20.14
N ASP A 132 -2.33 -6.14 20.87
CA ASP A 132 -3.00 -5.64 22.09
C ASP A 132 -3.50 -4.19 21.97
N ARG A 133 -3.81 -3.77 20.74
CA ARG A 133 -4.18 -2.39 20.45
C ARG A 133 -5.68 -2.19 20.34
N ASP A 134 -6.18 -1.14 20.96
CA ASP A 134 -7.54 -0.65 20.77
C ASP A 134 -7.66 0.23 19.53
N PHE A 135 -8.79 0.15 18.84
CA PHE A 135 -9.07 1.01 17.70
C PHE A 135 -9.51 2.40 18.16
N GLU A 136 -8.69 3.39 17.86
CA GLU A 136 -9.01 4.81 18.07
C GLU A 136 -9.10 5.54 16.72
N PHE A 137 -10.17 6.33 16.53
CA PHE A 137 -10.33 7.17 15.35
C PHE A 137 -10.55 8.63 15.75
N ASN A 138 -9.55 9.47 15.48
CA ASN A 138 -9.66 10.90 15.67
C ASN A 138 -10.17 11.59 14.40
N LYS A 139 -11.40 12.11 14.43
CA LYS A 139 -11.97 12.86 13.29
C LYS A 139 -11.19 14.14 12.95
N ASN A 140 -10.57 14.77 13.94
CA ASN A 140 -9.81 16.01 13.78
C ASN A 140 -8.37 15.74 13.32
N ASP A 141 -7.88 14.52 13.49
CA ASP A 141 -6.57 14.07 13.00
C ASP A 141 -6.69 12.65 12.44
N GLN A 142 -7.27 12.56 11.24
CA GLN A 142 -7.49 11.27 10.57
C GLN A 142 -6.19 10.67 10.01
N LEU A 143 -5.09 11.43 10.03
CA LEU A 143 -3.77 10.95 9.64
C LEU A 143 -3.04 10.30 10.82
N ALA A 144 -3.41 10.63 12.06
CA ALA A 144 -2.98 9.88 13.22
C ALA A 144 -3.41 8.41 13.09
N GLY A 145 -2.44 7.51 13.12
CA GLY A 145 -2.68 6.07 13.07
C GLY A 145 -2.75 5.45 11.67
N VAL A 146 -2.41 6.18 10.60
CA VAL A 146 -2.29 5.53 9.27
C VAL A 146 -1.10 4.57 9.25
N ASN A 147 -1.31 3.41 8.60
CA ASN A 147 -0.29 2.36 8.50
C ASN A 147 1.02 2.81 7.85
N THR A 148 0.99 3.82 6.96
CA THR A 148 2.22 4.40 6.41
C THR A 148 3.16 4.91 7.49
N VAL A 149 2.64 5.57 8.53
CA VAL A 149 3.45 6.13 9.60
C VAL A 149 3.93 5.03 10.54
N SER A 150 3.04 4.14 10.98
CA SER A 150 3.40 3.08 11.93
C SER A 150 4.46 2.12 11.37
N VAL A 151 4.33 1.70 10.11
CA VAL A 151 5.30 0.79 9.49
C VAL A 151 6.60 1.54 9.15
N SER A 152 6.52 2.82 8.78
CA SER A 152 7.71 3.66 8.66
C SER A 152 8.49 3.73 9.98
N ASP A 153 7.80 3.86 11.11
CA ASP A 153 8.43 3.88 12.43
C ASP A 153 9.04 2.52 12.80
N ILE A 154 8.38 1.40 12.46
CA ILE A 154 8.97 0.05 12.59
C ILE A 154 10.28 -0.04 11.79
N LEU A 155 10.26 0.37 10.51
CA LEU A 155 11.42 0.34 9.63
C LEU A 155 12.57 1.22 10.14
N LYS A 156 12.28 2.42 10.64
CA LYS A 156 13.29 3.33 11.20
C LYS A 156 13.87 2.78 12.52
N ASN A 157 13.01 2.33 13.43
CA ASN A 157 13.42 2.01 14.80
C ASN A 157 14.02 0.61 14.92
N LYS A 158 13.43 -0.41 14.27
CA LYS A 158 13.89 -1.80 14.35
C LYS A 158 14.89 -2.17 13.24
N TYR A 159 14.73 -1.60 12.05
CA TYR A 159 15.55 -1.96 10.88
C TYR A 159 16.51 -0.85 10.44
N HIS A 160 16.55 0.28 11.17
CA HIS A 160 17.46 1.41 10.96
C HIS A 160 17.34 2.08 9.58
N ALA A 161 16.14 2.05 8.97
CA ALA A 161 15.84 2.78 7.75
C ALA A 161 16.12 4.28 7.89
N GLN A 162 16.77 4.88 6.89
CA GLN A 162 17.04 6.31 6.85
C GLN A 162 15.92 7.05 6.10
N PRO A 163 15.31 8.11 6.68
CA PRO A 163 14.25 8.89 6.03
C PRO A 163 14.84 9.91 5.05
N ASN A 164 15.32 9.43 3.89
CA ASN A 164 16.04 10.25 2.92
C ASN A 164 15.60 10.05 1.46
N ASN A 165 14.57 9.24 1.20
CA ASN A 165 14.12 8.85 -0.14
C ASN A 165 15.20 8.20 -1.03
N HIS A 166 16.25 7.64 -0.44
CA HIS A 166 17.28 6.90 -1.18
C HIS A 166 17.06 5.40 -1.06
N GLU A 167 17.46 4.68 -2.11
CA GLU A 167 17.40 3.23 -2.16
C GLU A 167 18.26 2.61 -1.05
N GLN A 168 17.71 1.62 -0.34
CA GLN A 168 18.35 1.02 0.83
C GLN A 168 18.10 -0.48 0.88
N ILE A 169 19.10 -1.24 1.30
CA ILE A 169 18.97 -2.65 1.71
C ILE A 169 19.21 -2.70 3.21
N LEU A 170 18.20 -3.12 3.96
CA LEU A 170 18.26 -3.22 5.41
C LEU A 170 18.54 -4.65 5.87
N GLN A 171 18.59 -4.82 7.18
CA GLN A 171 18.63 -6.14 7.81
C GLN A 171 17.48 -7.02 7.32
N THR A 172 17.70 -8.33 7.40
CA THR A 172 16.78 -9.38 6.90
C THR A 172 16.46 -9.31 5.40
N GLY A 173 17.17 -8.49 4.62
CA GLY A 173 16.99 -8.40 3.16
C GLY A 173 15.79 -7.56 2.73
N ILE A 174 15.38 -6.58 3.54
CA ILE A 174 14.34 -5.61 3.17
C ILE A 174 14.93 -4.59 2.19
N HIS A 175 14.37 -4.53 0.99
CA HIS A 175 14.71 -3.53 -0.01
C HIS A 175 13.72 -2.36 0.04
N ILE A 176 14.21 -1.16 0.30
CA ILE A 176 13.42 0.08 0.25
C ILE A 176 13.73 0.81 -1.05
N TYR A 177 12.73 0.95 -1.92
CA TYR A 177 12.85 1.71 -3.15
C TYR A 177 12.50 3.20 -2.97
N PRO A 178 13.15 4.12 -3.71
CA PRO A 178 12.76 5.52 -3.75
C PRO A 178 11.29 5.71 -4.15
N ASP A 179 10.70 6.82 -3.74
CA ASP A 179 9.27 7.07 -3.93
C ASP A 179 8.83 7.05 -5.38
N GLY A 180 9.73 7.39 -6.31
CA GLY A 180 9.50 7.36 -7.75
C GLY A 180 9.29 5.97 -8.34
N VAL A 181 9.61 4.88 -7.62
CA VAL A 181 9.50 3.50 -8.12
C VAL A 181 8.12 2.92 -7.82
N LEU A 182 7.67 3.01 -6.56
CA LEU A 182 6.48 2.30 -6.09
C LEU A 182 5.29 3.22 -5.72
N CYS A 183 5.49 4.53 -5.59
CA CYS A 183 4.47 5.44 -5.07
C CYS A 183 4.14 6.61 -6.01
N ASN A 184 5.14 7.41 -6.36
CA ASN A 184 4.95 8.67 -7.06
C ASN A 184 5.34 8.59 -8.54
N PRO A 185 4.66 9.34 -9.43
CA PRO A 185 5.00 9.37 -10.84
C PRO A 185 6.45 9.80 -11.04
N SER A 186 7.16 9.02 -11.85
CA SER A 186 8.54 9.23 -12.30
C SER A 186 8.79 8.43 -13.59
N PRO A 187 9.93 8.63 -14.27
CA PRO A 187 10.35 7.76 -15.37
C PRO A 187 10.52 6.28 -14.97
N ASN A 188 10.81 6.03 -13.70
CA ASN A 188 11.13 4.70 -13.15
C ASN A 188 9.91 4.02 -12.49
N SER A 189 8.73 4.65 -12.51
CA SER A 189 7.55 4.10 -11.83
C SER A 189 7.18 2.72 -12.36
N LYS A 190 7.22 1.74 -11.47
CA LYS A 190 6.57 0.42 -11.64
C LYS A 190 5.11 0.51 -11.17
N THR A 191 4.87 1.22 -10.08
CA THR A 191 3.53 1.52 -9.58
C THR A 191 3.38 2.99 -9.22
N ILE A 192 2.12 3.45 -9.17
CA ILE A 192 1.77 4.81 -8.74
C ILE A 192 0.57 4.74 -7.81
N HIS A 193 0.73 5.23 -6.58
CA HIS A 193 -0.37 5.43 -5.65
C HIS A 193 -1.14 6.71 -6.01
N VAL A 194 -2.44 6.56 -6.30
CA VAL A 194 -3.30 7.65 -6.78
C VAL A 194 -3.76 8.58 -5.65
N PHE A 195 -3.68 8.13 -4.39
CA PHE A 195 -4.12 8.86 -3.19
C PHE A 195 -5.57 9.35 -3.28
N THR A 196 -6.47 8.48 -3.73
CA THR A 196 -7.89 8.80 -3.86
C THR A 196 -8.49 9.24 -2.52
N GLY A 197 -7.96 8.72 -1.41
CA GLY A 197 -8.31 9.09 -0.04
C GLY A 197 -9.79 8.90 0.24
N THR A 198 -10.44 7.92 -0.38
CA THR A 198 -11.89 7.63 -0.26
C THR A 198 -12.33 7.35 1.17
N TRP A 199 -11.39 7.03 2.05
CA TRP A 199 -11.60 6.76 3.46
C TRP A 199 -11.67 8.03 4.34
N MET A 200 -11.16 9.17 3.86
CA MET A 200 -11.15 10.41 4.64
C MET A 200 -12.55 11.05 4.69
N GLU A 201 -12.96 11.48 5.87
CA GLU A 201 -14.17 12.28 6.09
C GLU A 201 -13.90 13.76 5.79
N GLY A 202 -14.89 14.45 5.23
CA GLY A 202 -14.84 15.89 4.92
C GLY A 202 -14.60 16.21 3.44
N GLU A 203 -14.79 17.48 3.07
CA GLU A 203 -14.56 17.92 1.70
C GLU A 203 -13.07 18.00 1.38
N LYS A 204 -12.67 17.30 0.32
CA LYS A 204 -11.29 17.36 -0.17
C LYS A 204 -11.03 18.67 -0.91
N PRO A 205 -9.86 19.31 -0.71
CA PRO A 205 -9.48 20.49 -1.47
C PRO A 205 -9.55 20.26 -2.98
N LEU A 206 -9.99 21.28 -3.74
CA LEU A 206 -10.10 21.20 -5.20
C LEU A 206 -8.78 20.79 -5.87
N LYS A 207 -7.65 21.32 -5.37
CA LYS A 207 -6.30 20.94 -5.81
C LYS A 207 -6.10 19.42 -5.76
N ARG A 208 -6.50 18.77 -4.66
CA ARG A 208 -6.39 17.31 -4.50
C ARG A 208 -7.27 16.57 -5.50
N LYS A 209 -8.53 17.01 -5.68
CA LYS A 209 -9.45 16.42 -6.67
C LYS A 209 -8.85 16.46 -8.08
N ILE A 210 -8.25 17.59 -8.48
CA ILE A 210 -7.58 17.76 -9.79
C ILE A 210 -6.35 16.86 -9.90
N VAL A 211 -5.46 16.87 -8.91
CA VAL A 211 -4.24 16.05 -8.86
C VAL A 211 -4.58 14.56 -9.00
N THR A 212 -5.56 14.07 -8.24
CA THR A 212 -6.06 12.69 -8.31
C THR A 212 -6.64 12.38 -9.70
N ALA A 213 -7.43 13.28 -10.29
CA ALA A 213 -8.03 13.09 -11.61
C ALA A 213 -6.98 13.05 -12.74
N LEU A 214 -5.88 13.79 -12.62
CA LEU A 214 -4.75 13.72 -13.53
C LEU A 214 -3.96 12.42 -13.32
N LYS A 215 -3.65 12.07 -12.07
CA LYS A 215 -2.85 10.90 -11.73
C LYS A 215 -3.52 9.60 -12.17
N VAL A 216 -4.84 9.45 -11.97
CA VAL A 216 -5.61 8.26 -12.39
C VAL A 216 -5.69 8.07 -13.91
N ARG A 217 -5.24 9.04 -14.71
CA ARG A 217 -5.20 8.97 -16.18
C ARG A 217 -3.86 8.51 -16.72
N ILE A 218 -2.82 8.41 -15.88
CA ILE A 218 -1.51 7.88 -16.28
C ILE A 218 -1.66 6.39 -16.61
N LYS A 219 -1.19 5.99 -17.80
CA LYS A 219 -1.23 4.61 -18.31
C LYS A 219 0.14 4.08 -18.70
N THR A 220 1.14 4.94 -18.81
CA THR A 220 2.49 4.61 -19.30
C THR A 220 3.57 5.31 -18.49
N LYS A 221 4.78 4.75 -18.49
CA LYS A 221 5.97 5.39 -17.89
C LYS A 221 6.29 6.76 -18.52
N ARG A 222 6.02 6.94 -19.82
CA ARG A 222 6.17 8.25 -20.50
C ARG A 222 5.23 9.29 -19.91
N GLU A 223 3.96 8.97 -19.72
CA GLU A 223 3.00 9.87 -19.07
C GLU A 223 3.38 10.13 -17.60
N ALA A 224 3.90 9.12 -16.89
CA ALA A 224 4.41 9.31 -15.52
C ALA A 224 5.60 10.27 -15.46
N ALA A 225 6.54 10.17 -16.42
CA ALA A 225 7.67 11.08 -16.56
C ALA A 225 7.21 12.51 -16.87
N LEU A 226 6.24 12.69 -17.77
CA LEU A 226 5.65 14.00 -18.07
C LEU A 226 4.95 14.58 -16.84
N TYR A 227 4.17 13.77 -16.11
CA TYR A 227 3.54 14.20 -14.87
C TYR A 227 4.59 14.67 -13.85
N ALA A 228 5.66 13.90 -13.67
CA ALA A 228 6.74 14.24 -12.76
C ALA A 228 7.39 15.59 -13.12
N LYS A 229 7.60 15.83 -14.42
CA LYS A 229 8.25 17.04 -14.93
C LYS A 229 7.41 18.31 -14.82
N TYR A 230 6.08 18.23 -14.95
CA TYR A 230 5.22 19.41 -15.10
C TYR A 230 4.23 19.63 -13.94
N ILE A 231 3.99 18.63 -13.09
CA ILE A 231 2.98 18.72 -12.02
C ILE A 231 3.59 18.50 -10.65
N ARG A 232 4.62 17.65 -10.53
CA ARG A 232 5.25 17.29 -9.26
C ARG A 232 6.50 18.13 -8.93
N SER A 233 7.15 18.69 -9.96
CA SER A 233 8.38 19.47 -9.87
C SER A 233 8.23 20.78 -9.12
#